data_AF-A0A0G0LPL1-F1
#
_entry.id   AF-A0A0G0LPL1-F1
#
_cell.length_a   1.000
_cell.length_b   1.000
_cell.length_c   1.000
_cell.angle_alpha   90.00
_cell.angle_beta   90.00
_cell.angle_gamma   90.00
#
_symmetry.space_group_name_H-M   'P 1'
#
loop_
_entity.id
_entity.type
_entity.pdbx_description
1 polymer ?
#
loop_
_entity_poly.entity_id
_entity_poly.type
_entity_poly.pdbx_seq_one_letter_code
_entity_poly.pdbx_strand_id
1 'polypeptide(L)'
;MKILKSVKQGEVFSHWERVEKISIWNRQDIVLPLLAYNDLVWNITEIEDADINKIFICSSDDWLQDGLCIPDFRLGTAIANYKKSDFSSGKYADIKAKENIFEKDLNELDTKLILVADNPEGPYTLIEGCKRSVALGNLGKLASIKVYLGVSSYIRTYVWARYMYKYGIEKTV
;
A
#
# COMPACT_ATOMS: atom_id res chain seq x y z
N MET A 1 -10.58 6.38 -5.94
CA MET A 1 -10.76 6.12 -4.52
C MET A 1 -11.73 7.13 -4.02
N LYS A 2 -12.80 6.69 -3.38
CA LYS A 2 -13.86 7.59 -2.93
C LYS A 2 -13.45 8.24 -1.61
N ILE A 3 -13.23 9.56 -1.62
CA ILE A 3 -12.94 10.32 -0.39
C ILE A 3 -14.17 10.35 0.50
N LEU A 4 -14.01 9.93 1.76
CA LEU A 4 -15.08 9.93 2.76
C LEU A 4 -14.98 11.12 3.71
N LYS A 5 -13.77 11.39 4.22
CA LYS A 5 -13.49 12.55 5.08
C LYS A 5 -12.00 12.84 5.18
N SER A 6 -11.64 14.09 5.49
CA SER A 6 -10.27 14.46 5.85
C SER A 6 -9.93 14.02 7.29
N VAL A 7 -8.65 13.75 7.54
CA VAL A 7 -8.12 13.35 8.86
C VAL A 7 -6.79 14.04 9.14
N LYS A 8 -6.39 14.07 10.41
CA LYS A 8 -5.09 14.64 10.79
C LYS A 8 -3.97 13.62 10.56
N GLN A 9 -2.80 14.10 10.17
CA GLN A 9 -1.61 13.27 10.04
C GLN A 9 -1.28 12.47 11.32
N GLY A 10 -1.47 13.07 12.49
CA GLY A 10 -1.27 12.38 13.77
C GLY A 10 -2.12 11.10 13.90
N GLU A 11 -3.35 11.10 13.37
CA GLU A 11 -4.21 9.90 13.39
C GLU A 11 -3.64 8.78 12.50
N VAL A 12 -3.07 9.15 11.35
CA VAL A 12 -2.43 8.21 10.41
C VAL A 12 -1.16 7.62 11.01
N PHE A 13 -0.35 8.45 11.67
CA PHE A 13 0.91 7.98 12.25
C PHE A 13 0.69 7.15 13.51
N SER A 14 -0.24 7.55 14.39
CA SER A 14 -0.63 6.71 15.53
C SER A 14 -1.24 5.37 15.09
N HIS A 15 -1.94 5.35 13.95
CA HIS A 15 -2.41 4.10 13.36
C HIS A 15 -1.25 3.20 12.93
N TRP A 16 -0.28 3.74 12.19
CA TRP A 16 0.91 3.00 11.79
C TRP A 16 1.60 2.36 12.99
N GLU A 17 1.91 3.17 14.02
CA GLU A 17 2.64 2.71 15.20
C GLU A 17 1.91 1.60 15.96
N ARG A 18 0.58 1.70 16.07
CA ARG A 18 -0.26 0.68 16.69
C ARG A 18 -0.22 -0.64 15.92
N VAL A 19 -0.26 -0.58 14.59
CA VAL A 19 -0.30 -1.78 13.73
C VAL A 19 1.07 -2.45 13.65
N GLU A 20 2.11 -1.68 13.38
CA GLU A 20 3.48 -2.20 13.21
C GLU A 20 4.21 -2.43 14.55
N LYS A 21 3.62 -1.96 15.67
CA LYS A 21 4.18 -2.07 17.03
C LYS A 21 5.60 -1.50 17.14
N ILE A 22 5.89 -0.49 16.32
CA ILE A 22 7.19 0.18 16.24
C ILE A 22 6.95 1.67 15.99
N SER A 23 7.86 2.49 16.52
CA SER A 23 7.87 3.93 16.24
C SER A 23 7.94 4.19 14.75
N ILE A 24 7.11 5.11 14.25
CA ILE A 24 7.11 5.47 12.82
C ILE A 24 8.46 6.11 12.43
N TRP A 25 9.15 6.72 13.40
CA TRP A 25 10.47 7.32 13.24
C TRP A 25 11.57 6.30 12.96
N ASN A 26 11.31 4.99 13.07
CA ASN A 26 12.24 3.96 12.60
C ASN A 26 12.18 3.80 11.07
N ARG A 27 11.18 4.40 10.40
CA ARG A 27 11.01 4.45 8.95
C ARG A 27 11.26 5.86 8.42
N GLN A 28 12.38 6.46 8.81
CA GLN A 28 12.76 7.81 8.38
C GLN A 28 12.81 7.94 6.85
N ASP A 29 13.15 6.86 6.16
CA ASP A 29 13.12 6.73 4.70
C ASP A 29 11.76 7.04 4.08
N ILE A 30 10.67 6.74 4.79
CA ILE A 30 9.29 7.06 4.38
C ILE A 30 8.81 8.36 5.03
N VAL A 31 9.03 8.53 6.33
CA VAL A 31 8.42 9.61 7.12
C VAL A 31 9.00 10.98 6.80
N LEU A 32 10.33 11.11 6.69
CA LEU A 32 10.96 12.42 6.49
C LEU A 32 10.47 13.11 5.20
N PRO A 33 10.38 12.42 4.03
CA PRO A 33 9.77 13.01 2.84
C PRO A 33 8.34 13.51 3.06
N LEU A 34 7.49 12.75 3.75
CA LEU A 34 6.09 13.10 4.00
C LEU A 34 5.93 14.37 4.86
N LEU A 35 6.89 14.63 5.74
CA LEU A 35 6.91 15.80 6.62
C LEU A 35 7.56 17.03 5.99
N ALA A 36 8.38 16.84 4.94
CA ALA A 36 9.22 17.90 4.42
C ALA A 36 8.43 19.03 3.73
N TYR A 37 7.24 18.75 3.20
CA TYR A 37 6.56 19.65 2.26
C TYR A 37 5.30 20.35 2.76
N ASN A 38 4.82 20.09 3.99
CA ASN A 38 3.66 20.74 4.63
C ASN A 38 2.36 20.82 3.77
N ASP A 39 2.30 20.17 2.61
CA ASP A 39 1.19 20.19 1.66
C ASP A 39 0.42 18.87 1.61
N LEU A 40 0.84 17.89 2.43
CA LEU A 40 0.27 16.56 2.47
C LEU A 40 -1.12 16.59 3.12
N VAL A 41 -2.14 16.32 2.31
CA VAL A 41 -3.53 16.23 2.75
C VAL A 41 -3.91 14.78 2.98
N TRP A 42 -4.31 14.45 4.21
CA TRP A 42 -4.73 13.10 4.58
C TRP A 42 -6.25 12.96 4.58
N ASN A 43 -6.72 11.86 3.99
CA ASN A 43 -8.14 11.51 3.95
C ASN A 43 -8.35 10.04 4.33
N ILE A 44 -9.50 9.73 4.92
CA ILE A 44 -10.06 8.38 4.88
C ILE A 44 -10.81 8.25 3.55
N THR A 45 -10.47 7.21 2.81
CA THR A 45 -11.06 6.90 1.50
C THR A 45 -11.50 5.45 1.46
N GLU A 46 -12.40 5.12 0.55
CA GLU A 46 -12.83 3.76 0.26
C GLU A 46 -12.27 3.32 -1.08
N ILE A 47 -11.71 2.09 -1.12
CA ILE A 47 -11.20 1.51 -2.36
C ILE A 47 -12.38 1.06 -3.23
N GLU A 48 -12.44 1.59 -4.45
CA GLU A 48 -13.38 1.12 -5.48
C GLU A 48 -12.71 0.08 -6.36
N ASP A 49 -13.47 -0.78 -7.04
CA ASP A 49 -12.91 -1.85 -7.88
C ASP A 49 -11.94 -1.32 -8.95
N ALA A 50 -12.26 -0.17 -9.55
CA ALA A 50 -11.43 0.49 -10.55
C ALA A 50 -10.09 1.01 -10.01
N ASP A 51 -9.97 1.21 -8.69
CA ASP A 51 -8.74 1.69 -8.07
C ASP A 51 -7.70 0.59 -7.87
N ILE A 52 -8.12 -0.66 -7.74
CA ILE A 52 -7.22 -1.78 -7.38
C ILE A 52 -6.05 -1.88 -8.37
N ASN A 53 -6.30 -1.65 -9.65
CA ASN A 53 -5.30 -1.67 -10.72
C ASN A 53 -4.33 -0.47 -10.69
N LYS A 54 -4.64 0.55 -9.90
CA LYS A 54 -3.81 1.75 -9.71
C LYS A 54 -2.97 1.68 -8.43
N ILE A 55 -3.06 0.59 -7.65
CA ILE A 55 -2.32 0.42 -6.40
C ILE A 55 -0.98 -0.27 -6.67
N PHE A 56 0.09 0.27 -6.10
CA PHE A 56 1.45 -0.21 -6.19
C PHE A 56 2.00 -0.54 -4.80
N ILE A 57 2.79 -1.59 -4.71
CA ILE A 57 3.62 -1.88 -3.54
C ILE A 57 4.74 -0.83 -3.47
N CYS A 58 5.11 -0.35 -2.28
CA CYS A 58 6.27 0.53 -2.14
C CYS A 58 7.52 -0.08 -2.79
N SER A 59 8.29 0.79 -3.45
CA SER A 59 9.48 0.40 -4.19
C SER A 59 10.57 -0.07 -3.22
N SER A 60 10.67 -1.38 -3.01
CA SER A 60 11.64 -2.00 -2.12
C SER A 60 12.27 -3.23 -2.77
N ASP A 61 13.61 -3.31 -2.71
CA ASP A 61 14.39 -4.33 -3.42
C ASP A 61 14.08 -5.75 -2.92
N ASP A 62 13.72 -5.89 -1.65
CA ASP A 62 13.35 -7.16 -1.05
C ASP A 62 12.05 -7.74 -1.65
N TRP A 63 11.13 -6.92 -2.18
CA TRP A 63 9.94 -7.41 -2.89
C TRP A 63 10.25 -7.90 -4.30
N LEU A 64 11.25 -7.31 -4.96
CA LEU A 64 11.77 -7.80 -6.24
C LEU A 64 12.55 -9.10 -6.04
N GLN A 65 13.40 -9.16 -5.02
CA GLN A 65 14.21 -10.33 -4.70
C GLN A 65 13.34 -11.56 -4.37
N ASP A 66 12.23 -11.35 -3.65
CA ASP A 66 11.24 -12.40 -3.37
C ASP A 66 10.38 -12.73 -4.61
N GLY A 67 10.57 -12.07 -5.75
CA GLY A 67 9.84 -12.35 -6.99
C GLY A 67 8.37 -11.92 -6.99
N LEU A 68 7.89 -11.26 -5.94
CA LEU A 68 6.49 -10.79 -5.86
C LEU A 68 6.24 -9.65 -6.85
N CYS A 69 7.20 -8.73 -7.03
CA CYS A 69 7.05 -7.55 -7.88
C CYS A 69 7.73 -7.68 -9.27
N ILE A 70 7.65 -8.86 -9.90
CA ILE A 70 8.15 -9.10 -11.27
C ILE A 70 6.96 -9.28 -12.23
N PRO A 71 6.84 -8.51 -13.33
CA PRO A 71 7.82 -7.54 -13.85
C PRO A 71 7.70 -6.12 -13.29
N ASP A 72 6.69 -5.84 -12.46
CA ASP A 72 6.42 -4.51 -11.92
C ASP A 72 5.89 -4.55 -10.48
N PHE A 73 5.76 -3.37 -9.88
CA PHE A 73 5.30 -3.18 -8.50
C PHE A 73 3.78 -3.05 -8.35
N ARG A 74 2.99 -3.33 -9.39
CA ARG A 74 1.52 -3.27 -9.27
C ARG A 74 1.08 -4.31 -8.22
N LEU A 75 0.13 -3.94 -7.37
CA LEU A 75 -0.43 -4.86 -6.37
C LEU A 75 -1.02 -6.11 -7.04
N GLY A 76 -1.66 -5.95 -8.20
CA GLY A 76 -2.15 -7.06 -9.02
C GLY A 76 -1.05 -8.05 -9.41
N THR A 77 0.15 -7.58 -9.74
CA THR A 77 1.32 -8.41 -10.05
C THR A 77 1.76 -9.21 -8.81
N ALA A 78 1.87 -8.54 -7.66
CA ALA A 78 2.20 -9.21 -6.40
C ALA A 78 1.18 -10.30 -6.02
N ILE A 79 -0.12 -10.03 -6.19
CA ILE A 79 -1.18 -11.03 -5.97
C ILE A 79 -1.04 -12.21 -6.95
N ALA A 80 -0.80 -11.94 -8.23
CA ALA A 80 -0.67 -12.99 -9.24
C ALA A 80 0.55 -13.88 -9.01
N ASN A 81 1.68 -13.32 -8.55
CA ASN A 81 2.88 -14.08 -8.23
C ASN A 81 2.73 -14.85 -6.91
N TYR A 82 2.09 -14.24 -5.91
CA TYR A 82 1.70 -14.92 -4.68
C TYR A 82 0.92 -16.23 -4.95
N LYS A 83 -0.09 -16.19 -5.83
CA LYS A 83 -0.89 -17.37 -6.21
C LYS A 83 -0.12 -18.55 -6.81
N LYS A 84 1.11 -18.32 -7.31
CA LYS A 84 1.93 -19.33 -8.00
C LYS A 84 2.99 -19.97 -7.09
N SER A 85 3.08 -19.55 -5.83
CA SER A 85 4.16 -19.90 -4.90
C SER A 85 3.78 -21.05 -3.96
N ASP A 86 4.79 -21.67 -3.34
CA ASP A 86 4.65 -22.74 -2.34
C ASP A 86 4.60 -22.26 -0.88
N PHE A 87 4.62 -20.93 -0.66
CA PHE A 87 4.50 -20.27 0.64
C PHE A 87 5.51 -20.67 1.72
N SER A 88 6.70 -21.12 1.32
CA SER A 88 7.66 -21.74 2.24
C SER A 88 8.44 -20.77 3.14
N SER A 89 8.62 -19.50 2.75
CA SER A 89 9.47 -18.57 3.51
C SER A 89 9.21 -17.08 3.23
N GLY A 90 9.87 -16.21 4.01
CA GLY A 90 9.97 -14.78 3.76
C GLY A 90 8.61 -14.07 3.71
N LYS A 91 8.42 -13.20 2.71
CA LYS A 91 7.15 -12.48 2.52
C LYS A 91 5.99 -13.41 2.21
N TYR A 92 6.20 -14.50 1.46
CA TYR A 92 5.11 -15.42 1.12
C TYR A 92 4.52 -16.08 2.35
N ALA A 93 5.35 -16.59 3.26
CA ALA A 93 4.87 -17.20 4.50
C ALA A 93 4.08 -16.20 5.37
N ASP A 94 4.55 -14.94 5.43
CA ASP A 94 3.88 -13.88 6.20
C ASP A 94 2.55 -13.45 5.56
N ILE A 95 2.51 -13.31 4.22
CA ILE A 95 1.26 -13.07 3.49
C ILE A 95 0.28 -14.23 3.72
N LYS A 96 0.75 -15.49 3.69
CA LYS A 96 -0.09 -16.66 3.94
C LYS A 96 -0.65 -16.70 5.35
N ALA A 97 0.15 -16.37 6.35
CA ALA A 97 -0.32 -16.26 7.73
C ALA A 97 -1.45 -15.23 7.86
N LYS A 98 -1.31 -14.06 7.22
CA LYS A 98 -2.34 -13.00 7.20
C LYS A 98 -3.58 -13.43 6.43
N GLU A 99 -3.41 -14.08 5.27
CA GLU A 99 -4.52 -14.64 4.49
C GLU A 99 -5.35 -15.60 5.34
N ASN A 100 -4.71 -16.56 6.01
CA ASN A 100 -5.38 -17.56 6.85
C ASN A 100 -6.16 -16.90 8.01
N ILE A 101 -5.70 -15.75 8.52
CA ILE A 101 -6.44 -14.98 9.52
C ILE A 101 -7.68 -14.33 8.88
N PHE A 102 -7.52 -13.65 7.75
CA PHE A 102 -8.63 -13.01 7.03
C PHE A 102 -9.67 -13.98 6.44
N GLU A 103 -9.30 -15.23 6.19
CA GLU A 103 -10.23 -16.30 5.81
C GLU A 103 -11.16 -16.66 6.97
N LYS A 104 -10.67 -16.63 8.21
CA LYS A 104 -11.44 -16.94 9.42
C LYS A 104 -12.29 -15.76 9.86
N ASP A 105 -11.66 -14.60 10.03
CA ASP A 105 -12.33 -13.37 10.44
C ASP A 105 -11.58 -12.15 9.87
N LEU A 106 -12.30 -11.30 9.14
CA LEU A 106 -11.74 -10.08 8.58
C LEU A 106 -11.36 -9.04 9.63
N ASN A 107 -11.92 -9.14 10.83
CA ASN A 107 -11.72 -8.16 11.90
C ASN A 107 -10.57 -8.53 12.85
N GLU A 108 -9.98 -9.72 12.70
CA GLU A 108 -8.90 -10.19 13.58
C GLU A 108 -7.58 -9.43 13.32
N LEU A 109 -7.40 -8.90 12.10
CA LEU A 109 -6.33 -7.98 11.77
C LEU A 109 -6.90 -6.65 11.28
N ASP A 110 -6.17 -5.59 11.58
CA ASP A 110 -6.49 -4.27 11.04
C ASP A 110 -6.42 -4.31 9.49
N THR A 111 -7.49 -3.92 8.82
CA THR A 111 -7.56 -3.89 7.35
C THR A 111 -7.28 -2.51 6.77
N LYS A 112 -7.14 -1.48 7.61
CA LYS A 112 -6.90 -0.12 7.15
C LYS A 112 -5.43 0.04 6.78
N LEU A 113 -5.21 0.27 5.48
CA LEU A 113 -3.91 0.46 4.85
C LEU A 113 -3.55 1.95 4.81
N ILE A 114 -2.27 2.27 4.57
CA ILE A 114 -1.81 3.64 4.32
C ILE A 114 -1.25 3.73 2.91
N LEU A 115 -1.89 4.54 2.09
CA LEU A 115 -1.50 4.84 0.72
C LEU A 115 -1.17 6.32 0.58
N VAL A 116 -0.40 6.63 -0.46
CA VAL A 116 -0.15 8.00 -0.90
C VAL A 116 -0.20 8.12 -2.41
N ALA A 117 -0.47 9.33 -2.90
CA ALA A 117 -0.51 9.66 -4.33
C ALA A 117 -0.13 11.12 -4.57
N ASP A 118 0.25 11.46 -5.80
CA ASP A 118 0.44 12.87 -6.19
C ASP A 118 -0.86 13.62 -6.47
N ASN A 119 -1.94 12.88 -6.75
CA ASN A 119 -3.27 13.39 -6.95
C ASN A 119 -4.33 12.40 -6.43
N PRO A 120 -5.58 12.83 -6.18
CA PRO A 120 -6.62 11.97 -5.60
C PRO A 120 -7.06 10.79 -6.48
N GLU A 121 -6.81 10.83 -7.79
CA GLU A 121 -7.24 9.80 -8.76
C GLU A 121 -6.19 8.69 -8.95
N GLY A 122 -5.05 8.82 -8.28
CA GLY A 122 -3.91 7.92 -8.34
C GLY A 122 -2.93 8.26 -9.47
N PRO A 123 -1.90 7.42 -9.68
CA PRO A 123 -1.69 6.12 -9.06
C PRO A 123 -1.38 6.20 -7.55
N TYR A 124 -1.54 5.08 -6.83
CA TYR A 124 -1.41 5.01 -5.37
C TYR A 124 -0.27 4.09 -4.95
N THR A 125 0.60 4.53 -4.04
CA THR A 125 1.65 3.68 -3.44
C THR A 125 1.28 3.30 -2.01
N LEU A 126 1.29 2.00 -1.71
CA LEU A 126 1.20 1.47 -0.34
C LEU A 126 2.50 1.74 0.40
N ILE A 127 2.45 2.52 1.47
CA ILE A 127 3.61 2.76 2.34
C ILE A 127 3.54 1.93 3.63
N GLU A 128 2.34 1.44 3.96
CA GLU A 128 2.06 0.57 5.10
C GLU A 128 1.00 -0.46 4.68
N GLY A 129 1.12 -1.70 5.16
CA GLY A 129 0.15 -2.75 4.91
C GLY A 129 0.36 -3.57 3.64
N CYS A 130 1.52 -3.48 2.98
CA CYS A 130 1.81 -4.17 1.72
C CYS A 130 1.53 -5.68 1.74
N LYS A 131 1.84 -6.38 2.84
CA LYS A 131 1.56 -7.83 2.94
C LYS A 131 0.06 -8.12 3.18
N ARG A 132 -0.59 -7.27 3.99
CA ARG A 132 -2.04 -7.35 4.23
C ARG A 132 -2.82 -7.07 2.95
N SER A 133 -2.38 -6.13 2.12
CA SER A 133 -3.03 -5.82 0.84
C SER A 133 -2.93 -6.97 -0.15
N VAL A 134 -1.80 -7.70 -0.21
CA VAL A 134 -1.70 -8.90 -1.04
C VAL A 134 -2.62 -10.00 -0.54
N ALA A 135 -2.68 -10.25 0.78
CA ALA A 135 -3.57 -11.24 1.36
C ALA A 135 -5.06 -10.90 1.11
N LEU A 136 -5.47 -9.66 1.38
CA LEU A 136 -6.83 -9.17 1.09
C LEU A 136 -7.15 -9.25 -0.40
N GLY A 137 -6.20 -8.89 -1.26
CA GLY A 137 -6.35 -8.95 -2.71
C GLY A 137 -6.46 -10.37 -3.24
N ASN A 138 -5.73 -11.32 -2.65
CA ASN A 138 -5.84 -12.73 -2.99
C ASN A 138 -7.26 -13.26 -2.75
N LEU A 139 -7.87 -12.83 -1.64
CA LEU A 139 -9.23 -13.18 -1.23
C LEU A 139 -10.33 -12.38 -1.93
N GLY A 140 -9.99 -11.41 -2.79
CA GLY A 140 -10.96 -10.52 -3.43
C GLY A 140 -11.66 -9.56 -2.45
N LYS A 141 -11.00 -9.21 -1.35
CA LYS A 141 -11.56 -8.41 -0.24
C LYS A 141 -10.95 -7.00 -0.12
N LEU A 142 -10.38 -6.46 -1.21
CA LEU A 142 -9.82 -5.11 -1.23
C LEU A 142 -10.88 -4.02 -1.47
N ALA A 143 -11.88 -4.29 -2.30
CA ALA A 143 -12.93 -3.33 -2.55
C ALA A 143 -13.72 -3.04 -1.27
N SER A 144 -14.25 -1.82 -1.16
CA SER A 144 -15.02 -1.34 0.00
C SER A 144 -14.26 -1.23 1.33
N ILE A 145 -12.95 -1.54 1.39
CA ILE A 145 -12.18 -1.29 2.61
C ILE A 145 -11.84 0.19 2.72
N LYS A 146 -11.82 0.69 3.95
CA LYS A 146 -11.40 2.05 4.26
C LYS A 146 -9.89 2.10 4.43
N VAL A 147 -9.24 3.08 3.82
CA VAL A 147 -7.79 3.31 3.87
C VAL A 147 -7.48 4.76 4.19
N TYR A 148 -6.27 5.02 4.68
CA TYR A 148 -5.71 6.36 4.68
C TYR A 148 -5.07 6.66 3.32
N LEU A 149 -5.39 7.82 2.75
CA LEU A 149 -4.77 8.33 1.53
C LEU A 149 -4.15 9.70 1.82
N GLY A 150 -2.83 9.80 1.66
CA GLY A 150 -2.10 11.06 1.69
C GLY A 150 -1.86 11.57 0.28
N VAL A 151 -2.26 12.81 -0.01
CA VAL A 151 -2.10 13.42 -1.33
C VAL A 151 -1.17 14.62 -1.24
N SER A 152 -0.09 14.61 -2.03
CA SER A 152 0.84 15.72 -2.19
C SER A 152 1.52 15.65 -3.54
N SER A 153 1.58 16.78 -4.26
CA SER A 153 2.23 16.83 -5.57
C SER A 153 3.70 16.39 -5.56
N TYR A 154 4.37 16.43 -4.40
CA TYR A 154 5.75 16.01 -4.22
C TYR A 154 5.95 14.49 -4.16
N ILE A 155 4.90 13.68 -3.92
CA ILE A 155 5.00 12.22 -3.86
C ILE A 155 5.73 11.64 -5.10
N ARG A 156 5.54 12.24 -6.28
CA ARG A 156 6.21 11.80 -7.51
C ARG A 156 7.74 11.85 -7.51
N THR A 157 8.30 12.63 -6.59
CA THR A 157 9.76 12.80 -6.44
C THR A 157 10.37 11.81 -5.46
N TYR A 158 9.55 11.07 -4.71
CA TYR A 158 10.05 10.22 -3.63
C TYR A 158 10.51 8.87 -4.17
N VAL A 159 11.68 8.41 -3.69
CA VAL A 159 12.35 7.20 -4.19
C VAL A 159 11.44 5.97 -4.08
N TRP A 160 10.72 5.82 -2.96
CA TRP A 160 9.85 4.67 -2.73
C TRP A 160 8.54 4.70 -3.57
N ALA A 161 8.22 5.83 -4.19
CA ALA A 161 7.10 5.98 -5.13
C ALA A 161 7.53 5.92 -6.61
N ARG A 162 8.83 5.82 -6.92
CA ARG A 162 9.36 5.96 -8.28
C ARG A 162 8.76 4.96 -9.29
N TYR A 163 8.52 3.71 -8.89
CA TYR A 163 8.02 2.69 -9.81
C TYR A 163 6.56 2.88 -10.19
N MET A 164 5.79 3.57 -9.34
CA MET A 164 4.43 3.97 -9.64
C MET A 164 4.34 4.75 -10.95
N TYR A 165 5.30 5.65 -11.22
CA TYR A 165 5.35 6.45 -12.44
C TYR A 165 6.15 5.80 -13.57
N LYS A 166 7.12 4.93 -13.24
CA LYS A 166 7.86 4.18 -14.26
C LYS A 166 6.96 3.21 -15.04
N TYR A 167 5.97 2.61 -14.37
CA TYR A 167 5.06 1.60 -14.95
C TYR A 167 3.59 2.07 -15.06
N GLY A 168 3.25 3.22 -14.49
CA GLY A 168 1.93 3.85 -14.56
C GLY A 168 1.77 4.84 -15.72
N ILE A 169 2.88 5.29 -16.31
CA ILE A 169 2.84 5.99 -17.60
C ILE A 169 2.79 4.91 -18.67
N GLU A 170 1.58 4.49 -19.06
CA GLU A 170 1.40 4.08 -20.45
C GLU A 170 1.97 5.23 -21.27
N LYS A 171 2.99 4.97 -22.08
CA LYS A 171 3.40 5.92 -23.11
C LYS A 171 2.16 6.14 -23.96
N THR A 172 1.42 7.21 -23.70
CA THR A 172 0.55 7.81 -24.70
C THR A 172 1.50 8.26 -25.79
N VAL A 173 1.63 7.41 -26.81
CA VAL A 173 2.28 7.71 -28.08
C VAL A 173 1.43 8.75 -28.81
#